data_AF-A0A5N5IV63-F1
#
_entry.id   AF-A0A5N5IV63-F1
#
_cell.length_a   1.000
_cell.length_b   1.000
_cell.length_c   1.000
_cell.angle_alpha   90.00
_cell.angle_beta   90.00
_cell.angle_gamma   90.00
#
_symmetry.space_group_name_H-M   'P 1'
#
loop_
_entity.id
_entity.type
_entity.pdbx_description
1 polymer ?
#
loop_
_entity_poly.entity_id
_entity_poly.type
_entity_poly.pdbx_seq_one_letter_code
_entity_poly.pdbx_strand_id
1 'polypeptide(L)'
;MKAIKLNKVYIWAIALIMAGCTDLEIEQTDSVFADLSGEFSGVEAGPSLSALYNSVRGQIENQENLYALTEVSTDEFVVPTRGTDWGDNGVWRTLHSHTWSATHQRVKNTWNDMNSNVYNATTIIDSRSNPTPQQAAEAKFLRAYSMFWLIDLFGQVPFRTPDEGPDVNPNVMTRSEAFDFAVTDLTEAIPNLPSTGPSADLVGASKAAGMLLLAKFYLNKHIFTGTGTAAAADMNQVISLVDDIKAEGFDLQAGFFELFTDDVDSETIFFTTSSVGNNIWNGLHYKQIVPDQAGGWNGFTTIAEFYDLFEGDPNINTPGSGQEERRGFVPTDGTNFGIGNGFLIGQQYDANGDPYTDRTGAPLVFTKELPGLLGNNERTGIRVIKYNPANGAFANHKIVLRYADAHLMKAEALMRSGGDATALINELRTLRGATPIGSVTEQDILDERGRELYGEQWRRNDLIRFGQFTAPWSYKEVSGDDTKNLFPIPATAIISNPNLVQNPGY
;
A
#
# COMPACT_ATOMS: atom_id res chain seq x y z
N MET A 1 -75.19 6.60 67.94
CA MET A 1 -74.00 5.98 67.33
C MET A 1 -73.69 6.73 66.04
N LYS A 2 -72.52 7.37 65.95
CA LYS A 2 -72.09 8.16 64.78
C LYS A 2 -71.70 7.23 63.63
N ALA A 3 -72.07 7.61 62.42
CA ALA A 3 -71.82 6.89 61.18
C ALA A 3 -70.34 6.91 60.76
N ILE A 4 -69.84 5.78 60.26
CA ILE A 4 -68.65 5.71 59.40
C ILE A 4 -69.14 5.33 58.01
N LYS A 5 -69.01 6.25 57.04
CA LYS A 5 -69.18 5.95 55.60
C LYS A 5 -67.81 5.64 55.03
N LEU A 6 -67.56 4.38 54.65
CA LEU A 6 -66.34 3.97 53.97
C LEU A 6 -66.57 3.85 52.44
N ASN A 7 -65.77 4.63 51.72
CA ASN A 7 -65.46 4.77 50.29
C ASN A 7 -65.94 3.75 49.25
N LYS A 8 -66.61 4.28 48.20
CA LYS A 8 -66.85 3.66 46.88
C LYS A 8 -65.66 3.81 45.90
N VAL A 9 -64.43 3.51 46.32
CA VAL A 9 -63.23 3.68 45.44
C VAL A 9 -62.45 2.37 45.19
N TYR A 10 -62.83 1.25 45.78
CA TYR A 10 -62.00 0.02 45.73
C TYR A 10 -62.45 -1.09 44.76
N ILE A 11 -63.29 -0.81 43.74
CA ILE A 11 -63.76 -1.85 42.79
C ILE A 11 -63.57 -1.43 41.32
N TRP A 12 -62.57 -0.60 41.02
CA TRP A 12 -62.14 -0.33 39.64
C TRP A 12 -60.61 -0.41 39.44
N ALA A 13 -59.89 -0.98 40.42
CA ALA A 13 -58.43 -1.15 40.35
C ALA A 13 -57.98 -2.61 40.14
N ILE A 14 -58.89 -3.56 39.94
CA ILE A 14 -58.56 -5.01 39.81
C ILE A 14 -58.92 -5.59 38.42
N ALA A 15 -59.28 -4.74 37.45
CA ALA A 15 -59.61 -5.17 36.08
C ALA A 15 -58.58 -4.75 35.01
N LEU A 16 -57.34 -4.43 35.41
CA LEU A 16 -56.32 -3.87 34.50
C LEU A 16 -54.94 -4.55 34.61
N ILE A 17 -54.89 -5.82 35.01
CA ILE A 17 -53.61 -6.57 35.19
C ILE A 17 -53.51 -7.82 34.27
N MET A 18 -54.43 -8.05 33.33
CA MET A 18 -54.36 -9.23 32.44
C MET A 18 -54.39 -8.93 30.94
N ALA A 19 -53.75 -7.85 30.52
CA ALA A 19 -53.38 -7.64 29.12
C ALA A 19 -51.96 -7.06 29.09
N GLY A 20 -50.99 -7.94 29.36
CA GLY A 20 -49.58 -7.58 29.45
C GLY A 20 -48.68 -8.75 29.06
N CYS A 21 -49.04 -9.48 28.00
CA CYS A 21 -48.01 -10.05 27.15
C CYS A 21 -47.50 -8.89 26.31
N THR A 22 -46.62 -8.06 26.87
CA THR A 22 -45.77 -7.23 26.03
C THR A 22 -44.83 -8.20 25.36
N ASP A 23 -45.04 -8.43 24.08
CA ASP A 23 -43.98 -8.97 23.24
C ASP A 23 -42.82 -7.98 23.31
N LEU A 24 -41.79 -8.39 24.05
CA LEU A 24 -40.56 -7.64 24.28
C LEU A 24 -39.48 -8.13 23.30
N GLU A 25 -39.88 -8.71 22.17
CA GLU A 25 -38.99 -8.83 21.03
C GLU A 25 -38.71 -7.43 20.48
N ILE A 26 -37.46 -7.02 20.64
CA ILE A 26 -36.94 -5.80 20.03
C ILE A 26 -36.94 -6.04 18.53
N GLU A 27 -37.82 -5.38 17.78
CA GLU A 27 -37.73 -5.38 16.31
C GLU A 27 -36.39 -4.74 15.92
N GLN A 28 -35.52 -5.55 15.31
CA GLN A 28 -34.21 -5.13 14.83
C GLN A 28 -34.40 -4.18 13.65
N THR A 29 -34.25 -2.87 13.88
CA THR A 29 -34.21 -1.92 12.77
C THR A 29 -32.78 -1.64 12.32
N ASP A 30 -31.80 -1.58 13.25
CA ASP A 30 -30.45 -1.07 12.94
C ASP A 30 -29.30 -1.67 13.78
N SER A 31 -29.47 -2.83 14.44
CA SER A 31 -28.38 -3.45 15.22
C SER A 31 -28.48 -4.98 15.25
N VAL A 32 -27.36 -5.64 14.96
CA VAL A 32 -27.19 -7.09 15.16
C VAL A 32 -26.75 -7.31 16.60
N PHE A 33 -27.62 -7.91 17.43
CA PHE A 33 -27.15 -8.53 18.67
C PHE A 33 -26.47 -9.84 18.29
N ALA A 34 -25.15 -9.91 18.45
CA ALA A 34 -24.49 -11.22 18.52
C ALA A 34 -25.04 -11.92 19.77
N ASP A 35 -25.51 -13.15 19.63
CA ASP A 35 -25.84 -13.98 20.79
C ASP A 35 -24.56 -14.08 21.64
N LEU A 36 -24.60 -13.55 22.87
CA LEU A 36 -23.45 -13.48 23.78
C LEU A 36 -23.13 -14.86 24.38
N SER A 37 -23.58 -15.95 23.74
CA SER A 37 -23.29 -17.34 24.09
C SER A 37 -21.80 -17.67 24.01
N GLY A 38 -20.98 -16.79 23.40
CA GLY A 38 -19.53 -16.89 23.33
C GLY A 38 -19.02 -17.80 22.22
N GLU A 39 -19.92 -18.45 21.46
CA GLU A 39 -19.59 -19.28 20.31
C GLU A 39 -19.81 -18.49 19.02
N PHE A 40 -18.84 -18.51 18.11
CA PHE A 40 -18.98 -17.83 16.83
C PHE A 40 -20.05 -18.53 15.97
N SER A 41 -21.06 -17.77 15.54
CA SER A 41 -22.19 -18.29 14.75
C SER A 41 -22.07 -18.04 13.24
N GLY A 42 -20.95 -17.49 12.77
CA GLY A 42 -20.81 -17.00 11.40
C GLY A 42 -21.14 -15.52 11.25
N VAL A 43 -20.65 -14.92 10.16
CA VAL A 43 -21.01 -13.56 9.69
C VAL A 43 -21.75 -13.63 8.36
N GLU A 44 -22.42 -12.56 7.97
CA GLU A 44 -22.94 -12.44 6.61
C GLU A 44 -21.77 -12.21 5.63
N ALA A 45 -21.41 -13.24 4.87
CA ALA A 45 -20.19 -13.24 4.05
C ALA A 45 -20.12 -12.09 3.04
N GLY A 46 -21.22 -11.79 2.33
CA GLY A 46 -21.26 -10.74 1.30
C GLY A 46 -20.96 -9.34 1.86
N PRO A 47 -21.79 -8.80 2.77
CA PRO A 47 -21.54 -7.50 3.41
C PRO A 47 -20.21 -7.43 4.14
N SER A 48 -19.80 -8.51 4.82
CA SER A 48 -18.51 -8.57 5.53
C SER A 48 -17.32 -8.49 4.57
N LEU A 49 -17.39 -9.16 3.41
CA LEU A 49 -16.38 -9.06 2.36
C LEU A 49 -16.31 -7.65 1.78
N SER A 50 -17.46 -7.01 1.52
CA SER A 50 -17.47 -5.60 1.08
C SER A 50 -16.84 -4.67 2.12
N ALA A 51 -17.09 -4.89 3.41
CA ALA A 51 -16.46 -4.14 4.51
C ALA A 51 -14.94 -4.36 4.56
N LEU A 52 -14.47 -5.59 4.29
CA LEU A 52 -13.04 -5.91 4.23
C LEU A 52 -12.36 -5.20 3.05
N TYR A 53 -12.94 -5.23 1.85
CA TYR A 53 -12.44 -4.47 0.71
C TYR A 53 -12.38 -2.96 1.01
N ASN A 54 -13.41 -2.41 1.66
CA ASN A 54 -13.42 -1.00 2.05
C ASN A 54 -12.33 -0.67 3.07
N SER A 55 -12.02 -1.59 3.98
CA SER A 55 -10.92 -1.43 4.94
C SER A 55 -9.57 -1.39 4.22
N VAL A 56 -9.33 -2.36 3.32
CA VAL A 56 -8.10 -2.42 2.50
C VAL A 56 -7.97 -1.18 1.61
N ARG A 57 -9.06 -0.73 0.97
CA ARG A 57 -9.11 0.54 0.23
C ARG A 57 -8.68 1.72 1.10
N GLY A 58 -9.30 1.92 2.27
CA GLY A 58 -8.96 3.04 3.16
C GLY A 58 -7.50 3.02 3.64
N GLN A 59 -6.92 1.82 3.82
CA GLN A 59 -5.52 1.64 4.20
C GLN A 59 -4.56 1.97 3.05
N ILE A 60 -4.93 1.64 1.81
CA ILE A 60 -4.16 1.94 0.60
C ILE A 60 -4.27 3.42 0.23
N GLU A 61 -5.42 4.06 0.44
CA GLU A 61 -5.63 5.49 0.16
C GLU A 61 -4.67 6.40 0.95
N ASN A 62 -4.24 5.98 2.13
CA ASN A 62 -3.47 6.79 3.06
C ASN A 62 -1.98 6.89 2.65
N GLN A 63 -1.41 8.10 2.73
CA GLN A 63 0.02 8.38 2.58
C GLN A 63 0.84 8.11 3.86
N GLU A 64 0.16 7.86 4.98
CA GLU A 64 0.75 7.42 6.23
C GLU A 64 0.83 5.88 6.31
N ASN A 65 1.04 5.34 7.52
CA ASN A 65 0.97 3.90 7.81
C ASN A 65 1.74 3.05 6.79
N LEU A 66 1.08 2.10 6.10
CA LEU A 66 1.72 1.17 5.17
C LEU A 66 2.55 1.90 4.12
N TYR A 67 1.99 2.92 3.45
CA TYR A 67 2.70 3.71 2.45
C TYR A 67 3.97 4.35 3.03
N ALA A 68 3.89 4.96 4.21
CA ALA A 68 5.05 5.54 4.85
C ALA A 68 6.12 4.49 5.23
N LEU A 69 5.71 3.30 5.67
CA LEU A 69 6.64 2.22 6.01
C LEU A 69 7.32 1.62 4.78
N THR A 70 6.65 1.60 3.63
CA THR A 70 7.19 0.99 2.40
C THR A 70 7.89 1.98 1.48
N GLU A 71 7.67 3.28 1.65
CA GLU A 71 8.24 4.33 0.79
C GLU A 71 9.16 5.32 1.52
N VAL A 72 8.73 5.85 2.66
CA VAL A 72 9.56 6.86 3.37
C VAL A 72 10.74 6.22 4.09
N SER A 73 10.69 4.90 4.32
CA SER A 73 11.83 4.13 4.83
C SER A 73 12.81 3.70 3.74
N THR A 74 12.58 4.06 2.47
CA THR A 74 13.43 3.68 1.33
C THR A 74 14.22 4.88 0.80
N ASP A 75 14.92 4.65 -0.30
CA ASP A 75 15.60 5.67 -1.09
C ASP A 75 14.66 6.49 -1.99
N GLU A 76 13.38 6.13 -2.12
CA GLU A 76 12.45 6.82 -3.02
C GLU A 76 11.96 8.16 -2.47
N PHE A 77 11.59 8.19 -1.19
CA PHE A 77 10.94 9.34 -0.59
C PHE A 77 11.60 9.78 0.71
N VAL A 78 11.66 11.08 0.87
CA VAL A 78 12.00 11.76 2.12
C VAL A 78 10.97 12.84 2.40
N VAL A 79 10.61 12.99 3.67
CA VAL A 79 9.68 14.03 4.12
C VAL A 79 10.42 14.92 5.13
N PRO A 80 11.10 15.97 4.64
CA PRO A 80 11.87 16.87 5.50
C PRO A 80 10.95 17.89 6.17
N THR A 81 11.41 18.44 7.30
CA THR A 81 10.70 19.53 7.98
C THR A 81 10.94 20.85 7.24
N ARG A 82 9.86 21.56 6.89
CA ARG A 82 9.88 22.85 6.18
C ARG A 82 9.31 23.95 7.07
N GLY A 83 10.21 24.75 7.65
CA GLY A 83 9.81 25.74 8.66
C GLY A 83 9.11 25.07 9.85
N THR A 84 7.83 25.40 10.05
CA THR A 84 6.97 24.78 11.09
C THR A 84 6.18 23.57 10.59
N ASP A 85 6.15 23.33 9.28
CA ASP A 85 5.34 22.28 8.67
C ASP A 85 6.14 20.97 8.56
N TRP A 86 5.44 19.83 8.58
CA TRP A 86 6.04 18.49 8.46
C TRP A 86 7.10 18.19 9.53
N GLY A 87 7.03 18.90 10.65
CA GLY A 87 7.81 18.65 11.84
C GLY A 87 7.33 17.37 12.54
N ASP A 88 6.03 17.27 12.81
CA ASP A 88 5.29 16.13 13.36
C ASP A 88 6.05 15.33 14.45
N ASN A 89 6.74 16.04 15.34
CA ASN A 89 7.62 15.46 16.36
C ASN A 89 8.66 14.45 15.82
N GLY A 90 9.09 14.62 14.57
CA GLY A 90 10.10 13.81 13.89
C GLY A 90 9.60 12.50 13.29
N VAL A 91 8.31 12.17 13.38
CA VAL A 91 7.77 10.85 12.98
C VAL A 91 8.18 10.44 11.55
N TRP A 92 8.12 11.37 10.59
CA TRP A 92 8.57 11.11 9.22
C TRP A 92 10.07 10.92 9.10
N ARG A 93 10.84 11.79 9.76
CA ARG A 93 12.30 11.78 9.72
C ARG A 93 12.86 10.49 10.32
N THR A 94 12.23 9.95 11.36
CA THR A 94 12.65 8.66 11.95
C THR A 94 12.47 7.48 11.00
N LEU A 95 11.51 7.54 10.06
CA LEU A 95 11.38 6.54 9.00
C LEU A 95 12.53 6.62 8.00
N HIS A 96 12.82 7.79 7.45
CA HIS A 96 13.90 7.92 6.45
C HIS A 96 15.30 7.69 7.06
N SER A 97 15.51 8.13 8.30
CA SER A 97 16.80 7.98 9.00
C SER A 97 17.04 6.60 9.63
N HIS A 98 16.04 5.72 9.61
CA HIS A 98 16.09 4.38 10.20
C HIS A 98 16.25 4.37 11.74
N THR A 99 15.71 5.40 12.41
CA THR A 99 15.77 5.57 13.88
C THR A 99 14.42 5.34 14.58
N TRP A 100 13.47 4.68 13.92
CA TRP A 100 12.16 4.36 14.52
C TRP A 100 12.30 3.40 15.73
N SER A 101 11.27 3.38 16.58
CA SER A 101 11.18 2.52 17.76
C SER A 101 9.85 1.76 17.81
N ALA A 102 9.71 0.83 18.78
CA ALA A 102 8.49 0.08 19.01
C ALA A 102 7.26 0.93 19.39
N THR A 103 7.45 2.22 19.67
CA THR A 103 6.36 3.17 19.96
C THR A 103 5.97 4.01 18.74
N HIS A 104 6.57 3.78 17.57
CA HIS A 104 6.28 4.56 16.37
C HIS A 104 4.82 4.36 15.92
N GLN A 105 4.05 5.44 15.85
CA GLN A 105 2.60 5.39 15.65
C GLN A 105 2.21 4.68 14.34
N ARG A 106 2.91 4.97 13.24
CA ARG A 106 2.61 4.33 11.93
C ARG A 106 2.94 2.85 11.90
N VAL A 107 3.96 2.41 12.66
CA VAL A 107 4.31 0.99 12.79
C VAL A 107 3.18 0.25 13.51
N LYS A 108 2.69 0.83 14.61
CA LYS A 108 1.54 0.30 15.36
C LYS A 108 0.25 0.27 14.53
N ASN A 109 -0.04 1.34 13.78
CA ASN A 109 -1.24 1.41 12.96
C ASN A 109 -1.22 0.35 11.86
N THR A 110 -0.13 0.24 11.08
CA THR A 110 -0.01 -0.79 10.04
C THR A 110 -0.12 -2.19 10.62
N TRP A 111 0.51 -2.46 11.77
CA TRP A 111 0.36 -3.74 12.47
C TRP A 111 -1.12 -4.05 12.79
N ASN A 112 -1.84 -3.09 13.36
CA ASN A 112 -3.26 -3.26 13.71
C ASN A 112 -4.15 -3.44 12.48
N ASP A 113 -3.92 -2.64 11.44
CA ASP A 113 -4.67 -2.67 10.18
C ASP A 113 -4.57 -4.07 9.54
N MET A 114 -3.34 -4.57 9.35
CA MET A 114 -3.13 -5.85 8.69
C MET A 114 -3.68 -7.03 9.52
N ASN A 115 -3.48 -7.02 10.85
CA ASN A 115 -4.02 -8.08 11.71
C ASN A 115 -5.56 -8.07 11.76
N SER A 116 -6.18 -6.89 11.72
CA SER A 116 -7.64 -6.77 11.67
C SER A 116 -8.18 -7.36 10.37
N ASN A 117 -7.53 -7.09 9.24
CA ASN A 117 -7.91 -7.69 7.95
C ASN A 117 -7.78 -9.21 7.98
N VAL A 118 -6.70 -9.75 8.55
CA VAL A 118 -6.49 -11.22 8.67
C VAL A 118 -7.61 -11.86 9.48
N TYR A 119 -8.00 -11.27 10.61
CA TYR A 119 -9.09 -11.78 11.43
C TYR A 119 -10.44 -11.70 10.71
N ASN A 120 -10.78 -10.53 10.14
CA ASN A 120 -12.03 -10.35 9.42
C ASN A 120 -12.16 -11.33 8.25
N ALA A 121 -11.12 -11.50 7.45
CA ALA A 121 -11.10 -12.52 6.40
C ALA A 121 -11.31 -13.94 6.94
N THR A 122 -10.68 -14.27 8.07
CA THR A 122 -10.85 -15.57 8.72
C THR A 122 -12.30 -15.84 9.15
N THR A 123 -13.01 -14.83 9.68
CA THR A 123 -14.43 -14.96 10.00
C THR A 123 -15.31 -15.15 8.75
N ILE A 124 -14.98 -14.51 7.62
CA ILE A 124 -15.72 -14.66 6.37
C ILE A 124 -15.55 -16.06 5.77
N ILE A 125 -14.33 -16.60 5.84
CA ILE A 125 -13.97 -17.91 5.26
C ILE A 125 -14.58 -19.08 6.05
N ASP A 126 -14.86 -18.89 7.34
CA ASP A 126 -15.44 -19.93 8.19
C ASP A 126 -16.75 -20.46 7.62
N SER A 127 -16.92 -21.79 7.65
CA SER A 127 -18.10 -22.47 7.09
C SER A 127 -19.43 -21.98 7.69
N ARG A 128 -19.45 -21.51 8.94
CA ARG A 128 -20.64 -20.97 9.60
C ARG A 128 -21.14 -19.67 8.95
N SER A 129 -20.24 -18.93 8.30
CA SER A 129 -20.57 -17.72 7.54
C SER A 129 -21.19 -18.02 6.17
N ASN A 130 -21.24 -19.30 5.77
CA ASN A 130 -21.80 -19.78 4.51
C ASN A 130 -21.38 -18.96 3.27
N PRO A 131 -20.08 -18.66 3.07
CA PRO A 131 -19.64 -17.89 1.91
C PRO A 131 -19.85 -18.70 0.62
N THR A 132 -20.12 -18.02 -0.49
CA THR A 132 -19.99 -18.64 -1.81
C THR A 132 -18.52 -19.01 -2.07
N PRO A 133 -18.20 -19.96 -2.99
CA PRO A 133 -16.82 -20.27 -3.33
C PRO A 133 -15.99 -19.05 -3.74
N GLN A 134 -16.61 -18.12 -4.48
CA GLN A 134 -15.96 -16.86 -4.88
C GLN A 134 -15.72 -15.95 -3.67
N GLN A 135 -16.71 -15.76 -2.78
CA GLN A 135 -16.54 -14.94 -1.58
C GLN A 135 -15.43 -15.46 -0.67
N ALA A 136 -15.35 -16.79 -0.50
CA ALA A 136 -14.27 -17.41 0.26
C ALA A 136 -12.90 -17.20 -0.41
N ALA A 137 -12.82 -17.29 -1.74
CA ALA A 137 -11.59 -17.06 -2.49
C ALA A 137 -11.10 -15.61 -2.41
N GLU A 138 -11.99 -14.64 -2.54
CA GLU A 138 -11.66 -13.22 -2.40
C GLU A 138 -11.21 -12.90 -0.96
N ALA A 139 -11.88 -13.45 0.05
CA ALA A 139 -11.45 -13.30 1.45
C ALA A 139 -10.07 -13.92 1.70
N LYS A 140 -9.78 -15.11 1.14
CA LYS A 140 -8.45 -15.74 1.19
C LYS A 140 -7.38 -14.87 0.53
N PHE A 141 -7.67 -14.30 -0.64
CA PHE A 141 -6.77 -13.35 -1.29
C PHE A 141 -6.44 -12.15 -0.41
N LEU A 142 -7.46 -11.50 0.19
CA LEU A 142 -7.26 -10.34 1.06
C LEU A 142 -6.53 -10.70 2.37
N ARG A 143 -6.76 -11.91 2.90
CA ARG A 143 -6.00 -12.45 4.03
C ARG A 143 -4.54 -12.62 3.67
N ALA A 144 -4.24 -13.28 2.54
CA ALA A 144 -2.88 -13.47 2.05
C ALA A 144 -2.19 -12.13 1.74
N TYR A 145 -2.89 -11.15 1.18
CA TYR A 145 -2.36 -9.80 0.94
C TYR A 145 -1.96 -9.11 2.25
N SER A 146 -2.81 -9.19 3.28
CA SER A 146 -2.53 -8.61 4.60
C SER A 146 -1.39 -9.35 5.31
N MET A 147 -1.35 -10.69 5.18
CA MET A 147 -0.26 -11.51 5.72
C MET A 147 1.07 -11.25 5.01
N PHE A 148 1.08 -10.95 3.69
CA PHE A 148 2.29 -10.58 2.97
C PHE A 148 2.99 -9.41 3.69
N TRP A 149 2.25 -8.36 4.03
CA TRP A 149 2.80 -7.21 4.74
C TRP A 149 3.21 -7.54 6.17
N LEU A 150 2.48 -8.39 6.88
CA LEU A 150 2.90 -8.83 8.22
C LEU A 150 4.21 -9.62 8.19
N ILE A 151 4.36 -10.51 7.20
CA ILE A 151 5.57 -11.30 6.95
C ILE A 151 6.73 -10.39 6.53
N ASP A 152 6.52 -9.45 5.62
CA ASP A 152 7.56 -8.56 5.10
C ASP A 152 8.04 -7.55 6.14
N LEU A 153 7.11 -6.91 6.85
CA LEU A 153 7.42 -5.81 7.76
C LEU A 153 7.83 -6.29 9.15
N PHE A 154 7.24 -7.37 9.66
CA PHE A 154 7.38 -7.75 11.08
C PHE A 154 7.92 -9.16 11.31
N GLY A 155 7.77 -10.07 10.35
CA GLY A 155 8.32 -11.43 10.45
C GLY A 155 7.64 -12.33 11.50
N GLN A 156 6.59 -11.85 12.15
CA GLN A 156 5.77 -12.57 13.12
C GLN A 156 4.30 -12.22 12.87
N VAL A 157 3.44 -13.23 12.79
CA VAL A 157 2.04 -13.04 12.42
C VAL A 157 1.15 -13.63 13.52
N PRO A 158 0.54 -12.80 14.39
CA PRO A 158 -0.43 -13.32 15.34
C PRO A 158 -1.66 -13.80 14.58
N PHE A 159 -2.17 -14.96 14.96
CA PHE A 159 -3.33 -15.56 14.32
C PHE A 159 -4.29 -16.08 15.38
N ARG A 160 -5.58 -15.94 15.08
CA ARG A 160 -6.64 -16.47 15.92
C ARG A 160 -7.82 -16.96 15.09
N THR A 161 -8.46 -18.02 15.55
CA THR A 161 -9.69 -18.52 14.95
C THR A 161 -10.91 -17.77 15.51
N PRO A 162 -12.07 -17.84 14.83
CA PRO A 162 -13.29 -17.18 15.33
C PRO A 162 -13.78 -17.72 16.69
N ASP A 163 -13.35 -18.93 17.08
CA ASP A 163 -13.74 -19.57 18.35
C ASP A 163 -12.91 -19.09 19.56
N GLU A 164 -11.84 -18.33 19.31
CA GLU A 164 -10.96 -17.82 20.35
C GLU A 164 -11.44 -16.46 20.84
N GLY A 165 -12.09 -16.46 22.01
CA GLY A 165 -12.59 -15.25 22.66
C GLY A 165 -11.49 -14.24 23.05
N PRO A 166 -11.87 -13.02 23.49
CA PRO A 166 -10.92 -11.94 23.80
C PRO A 166 -9.92 -12.29 24.91
N ASP A 167 -10.27 -13.22 25.81
CA ASP A 167 -9.39 -13.67 26.90
C ASP A 167 -8.34 -14.72 26.46
N VAL A 168 -8.43 -15.23 25.23
CA VAL A 168 -7.45 -16.18 24.67
C VAL A 168 -6.39 -15.40 23.91
N ASN A 169 -5.14 -15.46 24.38
CA ASN A 169 -4.02 -14.83 23.67
C ASN A 169 -3.86 -15.47 22.28
N PRO A 170 -3.81 -14.68 21.19
CA PRO A 170 -3.55 -15.21 19.86
C PRO A 170 -2.27 -16.02 19.81
N ASN A 171 -2.28 -17.11 19.03
CA ASN A 171 -1.04 -17.78 18.67
C ASN A 171 -0.20 -16.84 17.80
N VAL A 172 1.10 -17.14 17.65
CA VAL A 172 2.00 -16.37 16.80
C VAL A 172 2.67 -17.33 15.84
N MET A 173 2.30 -17.23 14.56
CA MET A 173 3.00 -17.93 13.49
C MET A 173 4.37 -17.31 13.30
N THR A 174 5.37 -18.17 13.16
CA THR A 174 6.67 -17.77 12.62
C THR A 174 6.53 -17.26 11.19
N ARG A 175 7.53 -16.53 10.71
CA ARG A 175 7.58 -16.03 9.32
C ARG A 175 7.36 -17.14 8.28
N SER A 176 7.91 -18.34 8.51
CA SER A 176 7.77 -19.48 7.60
C SER A 176 6.38 -20.11 7.66
N GLU A 177 5.81 -20.29 8.85
CA GLU A 177 4.45 -20.85 8.99
C GLU A 177 3.40 -19.92 8.36
N ALA A 178 3.54 -18.61 8.57
CA ALA A 178 2.67 -17.61 7.97
C ALA A 178 2.81 -17.57 6.44
N PHE A 179 4.03 -17.75 5.93
CA PHE A 179 4.29 -17.90 4.50
C PHE A 179 3.54 -19.11 3.92
N ASP A 180 3.72 -20.29 4.51
CA ASP A 180 3.09 -21.52 4.03
C ASP A 180 1.55 -21.39 4.07
N PHE A 181 1.02 -20.81 5.14
CA PHE A 181 -0.41 -20.53 5.29
C PHE A 181 -0.95 -19.62 4.16
N ALA A 182 -0.26 -18.50 3.88
CA ALA A 182 -0.68 -17.57 2.84
C ALA A 182 -0.57 -18.15 1.42
N VAL A 183 0.46 -18.98 1.16
CA VAL A 183 0.61 -19.71 -0.10
C VAL A 183 -0.51 -20.73 -0.29
N THR A 184 -0.90 -21.45 0.77
CA THR A 184 -2.07 -22.36 0.73
C THR A 184 -3.34 -21.58 0.42
N ASP A 185 -3.58 -20.46 1.11
CA ASP A 185 -4.75 -19.60 0.85
C ASP A 185 -4.85 -19.19 -0.62
N LEU A 186 -3.75 -18.71 -1.20
CA LEU A 186 -3.73 -18.29 -2.61
C LEU A 186 -3.92 -19.46 -3.57
N THR A 187 -3.26 -20.58 -3.32
CA THR A 187 -3.38 -21.79 -4.15
C THR A 187 -4.82 -22.30 -4.19
N GLU A 188 -5.53 -22.25 -3.06
CA GLU A 188 -6.94 -22.64 -2.97
C GLU A 188 -7.90 -21.58 -3.52
N ALA A 189 -7.54 -20.29 -3.43
CA ALA A 189 -8.37 -19.18 -3.91
C ALA A 189 -8.38 -19.06 -5.43
N ILE A 190 -7.21 -19.12 -6.08
CA ILE A 190 -7.02 -18.85 -7.52
C ILE A 190 -8.07 -19.55 -8.42
N PRO A 191 -8.39 -20.85 -8.25
CA PRO A 191 -9.38 -21.52 -9.11
C PRO A 191 -10.81 -20.98 -9.02
N ASN A 192 -11.13 -20.27 -7.93
CA ASN A 192 -12.47 -19.74 -7.65
C ASN A 192 -12.53 -18.19 -7.76
N LEU A 193 -11.41 -17.54 -8.11
CA LEU A 193 -11.39 -16.11 -8.42
C LEU A 193 -11.86 -15.86 -9.87
N PRO A 194 -12.47 -14.70 -10.16
CA PRO A 194 -12.86 -14.31 -11.52
C PRO A 194 -11.67 -14.32 -12.50
N SER A 195 -11.84 -14.99 -13.64
CA SER A 195 -10.92 -14.90 -14.79
C SER A 195 -11.39 -13.75 -15.68
N THR A 196 -10.89 -12.56 -15.35
CA THR A 196 -11.19 -11.32 -16.06
C THR A 196 -9.86 -10.69 -16.49
N GLY A 197 -9.68 -10.53 -17.80
CA GLY A 197 -8.54 -9.80 -18.37
C GLY A 197 -8.68 -8.29 -18.20
N PRO A 198 -7.79 -7.50 -18.85
CA PRO A 198 -7.85 -6.05 -18.74
C PRO A 198 -9.13 -5.48 -19.37
N SER A 199 -10.07 -5.04 -18.54
CA SER A 199 -11.34 -4.45 -18.95
C SER A 199 -11.99 -3.67 -17.80
N ALA A 200 -13.07 -2.93 -18.09
CA ALA A 200 -13.88 -2.27 -17.06
C ALA A 200 -14.59 -3.25 -16.09
N ASP A 201 -14.67 -4.54 -16.45
CA ASP A 201 -15.24 -5.58 -15.58
C ASP A 201 -14.22 -6.10 -14.55
N LEU A 202 -12.94 -5.69 -14.63
CA LEU A 202 -11.91 -6.03 -13.67
C LEU A 202 -12.16 -5.28 -12.36
N VAL A 203 -12.85 -5.93 -11.44
CA VAL A 203 -13.18 -5.36 -10.13
C VAL A 203 -12.81 -6.35 -9.03
N GLY A 204 -12.07 -5.88 -8.02
CA GLY A 204 -11.65 -6.71 -6.90
C GLY A 204 -10.57 -7.72 -7.28
N ALA A 205 -10.43 -8.78 -6.47
CA ALA A 205 -9.42 -9.81 -6.68
C ALA A 205 -9.76 -10.70 -7.87
N SER A 206 -8.95 -10.67 -8.92
CA SER A 206 -9.03 -11.57 -10.07
C SER A 206 -8.09 -12.77 -9.92
N LYS A 207 -8.26 -13.77 -10.79
CA LYS A 207 -7.33 -14.90 -10.92
C LYS A 207 -5.90 -14.41 -11.16
N ALA A 208 -5.70 -13.41 -12.02
CA ALA A 208 -4.41 -12.79 -12.28
C ALA A 208 -3.83 -12.07 -11.04
N ALA A 209 -4.67 -11.39 -10.25
CA ALA A 209 -4.24 -10.79 -8.99
C ALA A 209 -3.74 -11.85 -7.99
N GLY A 210 -4.47 -12.96 -7.87
CA GLY A 210 -4.05 -14.11 -7.05
C GLY A 210 -2.72 -14.71 -7.51
N MET A 211 -2.55 -14.89 -8.83
CA MET A 211 -1.30 -15.40 -9.42
C MET A 211 -0.12 -14.45 -9.19
N LEU A 212 -0.32 -13.14 -9.31
CA LEU A 212 0.76 -12.16 -9.11
C LEU A 212 1.16 -12.07 -7.64
N LEU A 213 0.21 -12.08 -6.71
CA LEU A 213 0.52 -12.11 -5.28
C LEU A 213 1.24 -13.42 -4.90
N LEU A 214 0.84 -14.55 -5.48
CA LEU A 214 1.53 -15.83 -5.29
C LEU A 214 2.96 -15.80 -5.85
N ALA A 215 3.17 -15.19 -7.01
CA ALA A 215 4.50 -15.00 -7.58
C ALA A 215 5.37 -14.11 -6.66
N LYS A 216 4.80 -13.08 -6.03
CA LYS A 216 5.51 -12.26 -5.03
C LYS A 216 5.95 -13.08 -3.82
N PHE A 217 5.12 -14.00 -3.34
CA PHE A 217 5.51 -14.93 -2.28
C PHE A 217 6.69 -15.81 -2.72
N TYR A 218 6.61 -16.48 -3.87
CA TYR A 218 7.72 -17.33 -4.36
C TYR A 218 9.02 -16.55 -4.57
N LEU A 219 8.94 -15.34 -5.13
CA LEU A 219 10.12 -14.50 -5.35
C LEU A 219 10.84 -14.17 -4.02
N ASN A 220 10.08 -13.87 -2.97
CA ASN A 220 10.61 -13.47 -1.66
C ASN A 220 10.79 -14.64 -0.67
N LYS A 221 10.43 -15.88 -1.05
CA LYS A 221 10.44 -17.04 -0.15
C LYS A 221 11.78 -17.24 0.55
N HIS A 222 12.90 -17.07 -0.14
CA HIS A 222 14.23 -17.22 0.44
C HIS A 222 14.58 -16.18 1.52
N ILE A 223 13.96 -15.00 1.46
CA ILE A 223 14.02 -13.97 2.50
C ILE A 223 13.08 -14.33 3.67
N PHE A 224 11.86 -14.76 3.36
CA PHE A 224 10.84 -15.06 4.37
C PHE A 224 11.12 -16.32 5.17
N THR A 225 11.76 -17.31 4.57
CA THR A 225 12.11 -18.59 5.20
C THR A 225 13.56 -18.66 5.65
N GLY A 226 14.35 -17.61 5.38
CA GLY A 226 15.74 -17.50 5.86
C GLY A 226 16.73 -18.45 5.18
N THR A 227 16.43 -18.96 3.98
CA THR A 227 17.35 -19.84 3.23
C THR A 227 18.54 -19.06 2.63
N GLY A 228 18.43 -17.73 2.52
CA GLY A 228 19.51 -16.85 2.05
C GLY A 228 19.83 -16.92 0.55
N THR A 229 19.23 -17.86 -0.19
CA THR A 229 19.39 -17.98 -1.65
C THR A 229 18.07 -18.39 -2.29
N ALA A 230 17.71 -17.71 -3.38
CA ALA A 230 16.54 -18.04 -4.17
C ALA A 230 16.71 -19.42 -4.83
N ALA A 231 15.80 -20.35 -4.54
CA ALA A 231 15.83 -21.66 -5.17
C ALA A 231 15.31 -21.58 -6.61
N ALA A 232 15.98 -22.23 -7.55
CA ALA A 232 15.57 -22.25 -8.96
C ALA A 232 14.13 -22.78 -9.16
N ALA A 233 13.68 -23.72 -8.31
CA ALA A 233 12.31 -24.22 -8.35
C ALA A 233 11.27 -23.12 -8.05
N ASP A 234 11.54 -22.26 -7.06
CA ASP A 234 10.65 -21.14 -6.73
C ASP A 234 10.70 -20.06 -7.82
N MET A 235 11.88 -19.77 -8.39
CA MET A 235 12.01 -18.84 -9.52
C MET A 235 11.26 -19.34 -10.77
N ASN A 236 11.28 -20.64 -11.03
CA ASN A 236 10.48 -21.23 -12.11
C ASN A 236 8.97 -21.10 -11.87
N GLN A 237 8.51 -21.14 -10.61
CA GLN A 237 7.11 -20.82 -10.28
C GLN A 237 6.78 -19.36 -10.61
N VAL A 238 7.66 -18.42 -10.26
CA VAL A 238 7.49 -16.99 -10.62
C VAL A 238 7.34 -16.84 -12.13
N ILE A 239 8.27 -17.41 -12.91
CA ILE A 239 8.25 -17.34 -14.38
C ILE A 239 6.93 -17.89 -14.93
N SER A 240 6.51 -19.08 -14.47
CA SER A 240 5.26 -19.73 -14.91
C SER A 240 4.02 -18.88 -14.58
N LEU A 241 3.93 -18.34 -13.36
CA LEU A 241 2.80 -17.51 -12.96
C LEU A 241 2.71 -16.23 -13.78
N VAL A 242 3.85 -15.61 -14.13
CA VAL A 242 3.88 -14.42 -15.00
C VAL A 242 3.43 -14.78 -16.42
N ASP A 243 3.83 -15.94 -16.93
CA ASP A 243 3.33 -16.44 -18.23
C ASP A 243 1.82 -16.69 -18.22
N ASP A 244 1.29 -17.26 -17.12
CA ASP A 244 -0.15 -17.46 -16.95
C ASP A 244 -0.91 -16.13 -16.84
N ILE A 245 -0.36 -15.12 -16.16
CA ILE A 245 -0.92 -13.76 -16.12
C ILE A 245 -0.98 -13.15 -17.53
N LYS A 246 0.10 -13.28 -18.32
CA LYS A 246 0.11 -12.81 -19.70
C LYS A 246 -0.95 -13.54 -20.54
N ALA A 247 -1.16 -14.83 -20.29
CA ALA A 247 -2.20 -15.63 -20.96
C ALA A 247 -3.63 -15.21 -20.60
N GLU A 248 -3.86 -14.56 -19.44
CA GLU A 248 -5.15 -13.92 -19.09
C GLU A 248 -5.35 -12.57 -19.80
N GLY A 249 -4.38 -12.12 -20.62
CA GLY A 249 -4.48 -10.95 -21.49
C GLY A 249 -3.77 -9.70 -20.99
N PHE A 250 -3.08 -9.75 -19.84
CA PHE A 250 -2.29 -8.63 -19.33
C PHE A 250 -0.96 -8.51 -20.07
N ASP A 251 -0.54 -7.29 -20.37
CA ASP A 251 0.73 -7.03 -21.06
C ASP A 251 1.25 -5.61 -20.78
N LEU A 252 2.53 -5.36 -21.09
CA LEU A 252 3.13 -4.04 -21.00
C LEU A 252 2.41 -3.05 -21.93
N GLN A 253 2.15 -1.84 -21.41
CA GLN A 253 1.54 -0.76 -22.19
C GLN A 253 2.54 0.37 -22.44
N ALA A 254 2.53 0.95 -23.65
CA ALA A 254 3.20 2.22 -23.91
C ALA A 254 2.50 3.37 -23.16
N GLY A 255 3.19 4.50 -22.95
CA GLY A 255 2.58 5.62 -22.22
C GLY A 255 2.58 5.38 -20.72
N PHE A 256 3.73 5.48 -20.06
CA PHE A 256 3.86 5.23 -18.61
C PHE A 256 2.86 6.03 -17.78
N PHE A 257 2.68 7.33 -18.07
CA PHE A 257 1.74 8.16 -17.32
C PHE A 257 0.28 7.95 -17.70
N GLU A 258 0.00 7.25 -18.81
CA GLU A 258 -1.37 6.85 -19.19
C GLU A 258 -1.87 5.71 -18.30
N LEU A 259 -0.97 4.94 -17.66
CA LEU A 259 -1.32 3.93 -16.65
C LEU A 259 -1.89 4.52 -15.37
N PHE A 260 -1.65 5.81 -15.09
CA PHE A 260 -2.06 6.46 -13.85
C PHE A 260 -3.27 7.37 -14.05
N THR A 261 -4.17 6.97 -14.95
CA THR A 261 -5.53 7.51 -15.14
C THR A 261 -6.58 6.47 -14.68
N ASP A 262 -7.86 6.73 -14.89
CA ASP A 262 -8.95 5.76 -14.67
C ASP A 262 -9.39 5.04 -15.95
N ASP A 263 -8.65 5.21 -17.05
CA ASP A 263 -8.87 4.50 -18.30
C ASP A 263 -8.48 3.01 -18.17
N VAL A 264 -9.11 2.16 -18.97
CA VAL A 264 -8.73 0.74 -19.05
C VAL A 264 -7.39 0.64 -19.77
N ASP A 265 -6.44 -0.02 -19.12
CA ASP A 265 -5.10 -0.30 -19.64
C ASP A 265 -4.79 -1.81 -19.63
N SER A 266 -3.71 -2.23 -20.29
CA SER A 266 -3.32 -3.65 -20.36
C SER A 266 -2.48 -4.14 -19.16
N GLU A 267 -2.01 -3.25 -18.29
CA GLU A 267 -1.13 -3.59 -17.18
C GLU A 267 -1.85 -3.75 -15.83
N THR A 268 -2.91 -3.00 -15.54
CA THR A 268 -3.56 -2.99 -14.21
C THR A 268 -4.18 -4.35 -13.91
N ILE A 269 -3.61 -5.08 -12.94
CA ILE A 269 -4.07 -6.43 -12.54
C ILE A 269 -4.96 -6.37 -11.30
N PHE A 270 -4.64 -5.47 -10.37
CA PHE A 270 -5.43 -5.20 -9.18
C PHE A 270 -5.30 -3.73 -8.79
N PHE A 271 -6.43 -3.05 -8.68
CA PHE A 271 -6.52 -1.69 -8.20
C PHE A 271 -7.62 -1.58 -7.15
N THR A 272 -7.62 -0.46 -6.43
CA THR A 272 -8.69 -0.09 -5.50
C THR A 272 -9.31 1.23 -5.94
N THR A 273 -10.58 1.42 -5.58
CA THR A 273 -11.27 2.71 -5.72
C THR A 273 -10.87 3.72 -4.64
N SER A 274 -9.62 3.65 -4.17
CA SER A 274 -9.03 4.62 -3.27
C SER A 274 -8.79 5.93 -4.01
N SER A 275 -9.00 7.05 -3.34
CA SER A 275 -8.62 8.33 -3.94
C SER A 275 -7.10 8.45 -4.06
N VAL A 276 -6.62 8.89 -5.22
CA VAL A 276 -5.19 9.16 -5.42
C VAL A 276 -4.75 10.51 -4.83
N GLY A 277 -5.68 11.32 -4.32
CA GLY A 277 -5.42 12.70 -3.90
C GLY A 277 -4.29 12.82 -2.86
N ASN A 278 -4.22 11.91 -1.88
CA ASN A 278 -3.15 11.92 -0.88
C ASN A 278 -1.76 11.76 -1.50
N ASN A 279 -1.62 11.04 -2.61
CA ASN A 279 -0.38 10.84 -3.37
C ASN A 279 -0.06 12.00 -4.32
N ILE A 280 -1.05 12.84 -4.64
CA ILE A 280 -0.87 14.04 -5.46
C ILE A 280 -0.51 15.23 -4.58
N TRP A 281 -1.33 15.51 -3.57
CA TRP A 281 -1.28 16.75 -2.81
C TRP A 281 -0.17 16.78 -1.77
N ASN A 282 0.34 15.63 -1.34
CA ASN A 282 1.39 15.55 -0.34
C ASN A 282 2.72 16.19 -0.77
N GLY A 283 3.01 16.25 -2.07
CA GLY A 283 4.22 16.86 -2.62
C GLY A 283 3.98 18.27 -3.16
N LEU A 284 2.84 18.53 -3.82
CA LEU A 284 2.59 19.79 -4.52
C LEU A 284 2.70 21.03 -3.61
N HIS A 285 3.15 22.14 -4.18
CA HIS A 285 3.30 23.39 -3.46
C HIS A 285 1.96 24.10 -3.22
N TYR A 286 1.88 24.94 -2.19
CA TYR A 286 0.64 25.65 -1.80
C TYR A 286 0.04 26.55 -2.90
N LYS A 287 0.85 26.95 -3.88
CA LYS A 287 0.41 27.79 -5.03
C LYS A 287 0.07 27.02 -6.29
N GLN A 288 0.35 25.70 -6.35
CA GLN A 288 -0.04 24.91 -7.51
C GLN A 288 -1.53 24.58 -7.38
N ILE A 289 -2.33 25.10 -8.29
CA ILE A 289 -3.80 25.12 -8.22
C ILE A 289 -4.37 24.42 -9.46
N VAL A 290 -5.42 23.64 -9.25
CA VAL A 290 -6.28 23.09 -10.31
C VAL A 290 -7.73 23.53 -10.07
N PRO A 291 -8.66 23.36 -11.03
CA PRO A 291 -10.03 23.89 -10.89
C PRO A 291 -10.75 23.48 -9.60
N ASP A 292 -10.61 22.21 -9.17
CA ASP A 292 -11.36 21.64 -8.04
C ASP A 292 -10.57 21.60 -6.73
N GLN A 293 -9.31 22.04 -6.73
CA GLN A 293 -8.45 22.02 -5.56
C GLN A 293 -7.39 23.13 -5.63
N ALA A 294 -7.35 23.96 -4.59
CA ALA A 294 -6.32 24.98 -4.45
C ALA A 294 -5.18 24.49 -3.56
N GLY A 295 -3.97 24.40 -4.12
CA GLY A 295 -2.73 24.15 -3.37
C GLY A 295 -2.52 22.70 -2.99
N GLY A 296 -1.24 22.33 -2.87
CA GLY A 296 -0.80 21.11 -2.17
C GLY A 296 -0.26 21.40 -0.77
N TRP A 297 0.32 20.37 -0.15
CA TRP A 297 0.77 20.38 1.24
C TRP A 297 2.30 20.56 1.38
N ASN A 298 3.03 20.46 0.27
CA ASN A 298 4.46 20.76 0.16
C ASN A 298 5.36 19.92 1.09
N GLY A 299 5.03 18.64 1.27
CA GLY A 299 5.71 17.71 2.18
C GLY A 299 6.68 16.76 1.48
N PHE A 300 6.13 15.81 0.74
CA PHE A 300 6.89 14.70 0.17
C PHE A 300 7.82 15.19 -0.94
N THR A 301 9.04 14.66 -0.95
CA THR A 301 10.06 14.91 -1.96
C THR A 301 10.88 13.63 -2.15
N THR A 302 11.66 13.56 -3.23
CA THR A 302 12.69 12.52 -3.39
C THR A 302 14.08 13.08 -3.05
N ILE A 303 15.08 12.19 -2.98
CA ILE A 303 16.50 12.53 -2.86
C ILE A 303 17.15 12.60 -4.25
N ALA A 304 18.29 13.27 -4.34
CA ALA A 304 19.02 13.48 -5.59
C ALA A 304 19.44 12.15 -6.24
N GLU A 305 19.88 11.20 -5.43
CA GLU A 305 20.38 9.90 -5.88
C GLU A 305 19.31 9.08 -6.61
N PHE A 306 18.08 9.08 -6.09
CA PHE A 306 16.99 8.37 -6.71
C PHE A 306 16.55 9.04 -8.02
N TYR A 307 16.48 10.37 -8.03
CA TYR A 307 16.20 11.13 -9.26
C TYR A 307 17.24 10.90 -10.36
N ASP A 308 18.51 10.74 -9.99
CA ASP A 308 19.61 10.51 -10.92
C ASP A 308 19.66 9.08 -11.49
N LEU A 309 18.82 8.16 -10.98
CA LEU A 309 18.63 6.85 -11.63
C LEU A 309 17.98 6.95 -13.01
N PHE A 310 17.27 8.06 -13.28
CA PHE A 310 16.52 8.25 -14.52
C PHE A 310 17.37 8.94 -15.60
N GLU A 311 17.27 8.48 -16.84
CA GLU A 311 18.06 9.06 -17.94
C GLU A 311 17.69 10.54 -18.21
N GLY A 312 18.68 11.34 -18.63
CA GLY A 312 18.53 12.77 -19.00
C GLY A 312 19.45 13.70 -18.20
N ASP A 313 19.43 15.00 -18.51
CA ASP A 313 20.27 16.00 -17.81
C ASP A 313 19.89 16.11 -16.32
N PRO A 314 20.84 15.98 -15.36
CA PRO A 314 20.55 15.99 -13.92
C PRO A 314 20.03 17.33 -13.36
N ASN A 315 20.06 18.42 -14.12
CA ASN A 315 19.66 19.76 -13.67
C ASN A 315 18.56 20.38 -14.52
N ILE A 316 18.08 19.71 -15.57
CA ILE A 316 17.04 20.19 -16.48
C ILE A 316 15.99 19.10 -16.63
N ASN A 317 14.72 19.41 -16.35
CA ASN A 317 13.60 18.49 -16.55
C ASN A 317 12.41 19.20 -17.18
N THR A 318 12.59 19.69 -18.40
CA THR A 318 11.56 20.41 -19.17
C THR A 318 11.21 19.62 -20.44
N PRO A 319 10.12 19.95 -21.16
CA PRO A 319 9.82 19.29 -22.43
C PRO A 319 11.03 19.34 -23.39
N GLY A 320 11.40 18.18 -23.94
CA GLY A 320 12.48 18.06 -24.93
C GLY A 320 13.91 18.10 -24.37
N SER A 321 14.13 18.00 -23.05
CA SER A 321 15.49 17.94 -22.47
C SER A 321 16.19 16.57 -22.57
N GLY A 322 15.60 15.60 -23.26
CA GLY A 322 16.22 14.31 -23.57
C GLY A 322 16.19 13.27 -22.43
N GLN A 323 15.27 13.44 -21.47
CA GLN A 323 15.01 12.48 -20.41
C GLN A 323 14.14 11.31 -20.84
N GLU A 324 14.24 10.17 -20.16
CA GLU A 324 13.31 9.05 -20.35
C GLU A 324 11.90 9.42 -19.87
N GLU A 325 10.90 8.67 -20.36
CA GLU A 325 9.49 8.95 -20.12
C GLU A 325 9.15 9.05 -18.63
N ARG A 326 9.60 8.08 -17.83
CA ARG A 326 9.25 7.95 -16.41
C ARG A 326 9.76 9.08 -15.54
N ARG A 327 10.80 9.80 -16.00
CA ARG A 327 11.30 10.99 -15.31
C ARG A 327 10.30 12.14 -15.37
N GLY A 328 9.44 12.15 -16.39
CA GLY A 328 8.50 13.21 -16.67
C GLY A 328 9.18 14.56 -16.91
N PHE A 329 8.49 15.66 -16.60
CA PHE A 329 8.99 17.02 -16.78
C PHE A 329 8.10 18.06 -16.12
N VAL A 330 8.64 19.26 -15.91
CA VAL A 330 7.87 20.46 -15.57
C VAL A 330 7.42 21.14 -16.86
N PRO A 331 6.10 21.29 -17.12
CA PRO A 331 5.59 22.00 -18.29
C PRO A 331 5.88 23.49 -18.19
N THR A 332 6.20 24.13 -19.32
CA THR A 332 6.56 25.56 -19.38
C THR A 332 5.52 26.42 -20.07
N ASP A 333 4.46 25.81 -20.60
CA ASP A 333 3.42 26.44 -21.44
C ASP A 333 2.03 26.42 -20.79
N GLY A 334 1.94 25.96 -19.53
CA GLY A 334 0.69 25.85 -18.79
C GLY A 334 -0.11 24.57 -19.02
N THR A 335 0.39 23.63 -19.85
CA THR A 335 -0.20 22.29 -19.96
C THR A 335 -0.37 21.62 -18.60
N ASN A 336 -1.45 20.85 -18.43
CA ASN A 336 -1.83 20.22 -17.16
C ASN A 336 -1.87 21.20 -15.97
N PHE A 337 -2.38 22.41 -16.20
CA PHE A 337 -2.44 23.49 -15.21
C PHE A 337 -1.05 23.95 -14.71
N GLY A 338 0.00 23.72 -15.50
CA GLY A 338 1.38 23.95 -15.11
C GLY A 338 1.97 22.87 -14.18
N ILE A 339 1.25 21.75 -14.00
CA ILE A 339 1.68 20.62 -13.15
C ILE A 339 2.09 19.44 -14.02
N GLY A 340 3.39 19.14 -13.98
CA GLY A 340 3.99 18.05 -14.72
C GLY A 340 3.76 16.67 -14.12
N ASN A 341 4.16 15.66 -14.89
CA ASN A 341 4.30 14.27 -14.43
C ASN A 341 5.75 13.99 -14.00
N GLY A 342 5.94 12.91 -13.23
CA GLY A 342 7.25 12.45 -12.77
C GLY A 342 7.85 13.41 -11.76
N PHE A 343 9.03 13.93 -12.05
CA PHE A 343 9.79 14.77 -11.11
C PHE A 343 9.67 16.25 -11.44
N LEU A 344 9.14 17.03 -10.50
CA LEU A 344 9.12 18.48 -10.59
C LEU A 344 10.39 19.05 -9.94
N ILE A 345 11.28 19.57 -10.79
CA ILE A 345 12.56 20.20 -10.43
C ILE A 345 12.75 21.47 -11.27
N GLY A 346 13.36 22.50 -10.70
CA GLY A 346 13.55 23.78 -11.39
C GLY A 346 12.36 24.73 -11.24
N GLN A 347 12.27 25.72 -12.14
CA GLN A 347 11.21 26.73 -12.13
C GLN A 347 9.84 26.08 -12.40
N GLN A 348 8.84 26.42 -11.59
CA GLN A 348 7.45 25.97 -11.76
C GLN A 348 6.60 27.03 -12.46
N TYR A 349 5.55 26.62 -13.17
CA TYR A 349 4.71 27.50 -13.99
C TYR A 349 3.23 27.29 -13.66
N ASP A 350 2.41 28.32 -13.87
CA ASP A 350 0.96 28.25 -13.72
C ASP A 350 0.27 27.78 -15.01
N ALA A 351 -1.07 27.72 -15.00
CA ALA A 351 -1.88 27.28 -16.13
C ALA A 351 -1.80 28.20 -17.37
N ASN A 352 -1.24 29.41 -17.26
CA ASN A 352 -0.99 30.31 -18.39
C ASN A 352 0.46 30.21 -18.91
N GLY A 353 1.31 29.41 -18.26
CA GLY A 353 2.75 29.37 -18.52
C GLY A 353 3.52 30.50 -17.85
N ASP A 354 2.92 31.23 -16.90
CA ASP A 354 3.61 32.26 -16.15
C ASP A 354 4.40 31.63 -14.98
N PRO A 355 5.64 32.09 -14.69
CA PRO A 355 6.47 31.50 -13.65
C PRO A 355 5.88 31.76 -12.25
N TYR A 356 5.68 30.69 -11.48
CA TYR A 356 5.29 30.81 -10.08
C TYR A 356 6.37 31.47 -9.24
N THR A 357 5.91 32.19 -8.22
CA THR A 357 6.72 32.65 -7.10
C THR A 357 6.35 31.91 -5.82
N ASP A 358 7.28 31.82 -4.88
CA ASP A 358 7.04 31.39 -3.51
C ASP A 358 6.22 32.46 -2.75
N ARG A 359 5.77 32.19 -1.52
CA ARG A 359 4.98 33.10 -0.66
C ARG A 359 5.72 34.38 -0.30
N THR A 360 7.06 34.39 -0.39
CA THR A 360 7.89 35.59 -0.17
C THR A 360 8.10 36.42 -1.43
N GLY A 361 7.65 35.91 -2.59
CA GLY A 361 7.78 36.56 -3.89
C GLY A 361 9.04 36.18 -4.67
N ALA A 362 9.88 35.28 -4.16
CA ALA A 362 11.03 34.75 -4.91
C ALA A 362 10.57 33.72 -5.95
N PRO A 363 11.34 33.46 -7.03
CA PRO A 363 10.99 32.41 -8.00
C PRO A 363 10.80 31.04 -7.32
N LEU A 364 9.68 30.36 -7.62
CA LEU A 364 9.39 29.01 -7.13
C LEU A 364 10.23 28.00 -7.94
N VAL A 365 11.47 27.81 -7.49
CA VAL A 365 12.43 26.89 -8.08
C VAL A 365 12.67 25.72 -7.14
N PHE A 366 12.17 24.54 -7.48
CA PHE A 366 12.45 23.33 -6.72
C PHE A 366 13.90 22.92 -6.89
N THR A 367 14.59 22.74 -5.77
CA THR A 367 16.02 22.42 -5.73
C THR A 367 16.24 20.92 -5.60
N LYS A 368 17.30 20.43 -6.25
CA LYS A 368 17.71 19.02 -6.20
C LYS A 368 18.14 18.59 -4.80
N GLU A 369 19.04 19.37 -4.20
CA GLU A 369 19.64 19.06 -2.91
C GLU A 369 18.81 19.58 -1.74
N LEU A 370 18.83 18.84 -0.63
CA LEU A 370 18.32 19.30 0.66
C LEU A 370 19.51 19.77 1.52
N PRO A 371 19.39 20.84 2.34
CA PRO A 371 20.38 21.18 3.35
C PRO A 371 20.48 20.14 4.48
N GLY A 372 19.52 19.22 4.57
CA GLY A 372 19.36 18.21 5.60
C GLY A 372 17.88 17.87 5.79
N LEU A 373 17.54 17.02 6.77
CA LEU A 373 16.13 16.77 7.13
C LEU A 373 15.46 17.97 7.83
N LEU A 374 16.25 18.99 8.21
CA LEU A 374 15.84 20.23 8.86
C LEU A 374 16.39 21.43 8.06
N GLY A 375 15.82 22.62 8.28
CA GLY A 375 16.29 23.86 7.65
C GLY A 375 15.81 24.05 6.20
N ASN A 376 14.80 23.29 5.79
CA ASN A 376 14.22 23.37 4.45
C ASN A 376 13.20 24.51 4.38
N ASN A 377 13.08 25.12 3.20
CA ASN A 377 12.01 26.06 2.88
C ASN A 377 11.07 25.45 1.84
N GLU A 378 10.07 26.21 1.40
CA GLU A 378 9.05 25.70 0.48
C GLU A 378 9.54 25.38 -0.94
N ARG A 379 10.76 25.79 -1.30
CA ARG A 379 11.44 25.52 -2.57
C ARG A 379 12.40 24.34 -2.50
N THR A 380 12.60 23.75 -1.32
CA THR A 380 13.62 22.72 -1.14
C THR A 380 13.10 21.32 -1.50
N GLY A 381 13.86 20.58 -2.32
CA GLY A 381 13.57 19.21 -2.76
C GLY A 381 12.78 19.10 -4.07
N ILE A 382 12.87 17.95 -4.71
CA ILE A 382 12.17 17.55 -5.94
C ILE A 382 10.78 16.98 -5.62
N ARG A 383 9.70 17.49 -6.21
CA ARG A 383 8.36 16.91 -6.03
C ARG A 383 8.15 15.74 -6.99
N VAL A 384 7.38 14.74 -6.55
CA VAL A 384 7.12 13.53 -7.34
C VAL A 384 5.62 13.45 -7.60
N ILE A 385 5.22 13.39 -8.87
CA ILE A 385 3.83 13.40 -9.34
C ILE A 385 3.63 12.24 -10.31
N LYS A 386 3.25 11.09 -9.77
CA LYS A 386 2.94 9.89 -10.57
C LYS A 386 1.52 9.90 -11.11
N TYR A 387 0.56 10.19 -10.21
CA TYR A 387 -0.81 10.54 -10.57
C TYR A 387 -0.90 12.05 -10.81
N ASN A 388 -1.55 12.48 -11.88
CA ASN A 388 -1.67 13.90 -12.21
C ASN A 388 -3.06 14.44 -11.85
N PRO A 389 -3.16 15.62 -11.19
CA PRO A 389 -4.47 16.20 -10.89
C PRO A 389 -5.27 16.60 -12.15
N ALA A 390 -4.63 16.76 -13.31
CA ALA A 390 -5.31 16.97 -14.59
C ALA A 390 -6.16 15.78 -15.04
N ASN A 391 -5.84 14.57 -14.54
CA ASN A 391 -6.59 13.34 -14.81
C ASN A 391 -7.62 13.05 -13.70
N GLY A 392 -7.96 14.05 -12.89
CA GLY A 392 -8.85 13.95 -11.74
C GLY A 392 -8.11 14.11 -10.41
N ALA A 393 -8.26 15.29 -9.81
CA ALA A 393 -7.68 15.69 -8.52
C ALA A 393 -7.86 14.68 -7.36
N PHE A 394 -8.92 13.87 -7.44
CA PHE A 394 -9.29 12.85 -6.46
C PHE A 394 -9.79 11.56 -7.14
N ALA A 395 -9.30 11.25 -8.35
CA ALA A 395 -9.69 10.06 -9.09
C ALA A 395 -9.59 8.79 -8.22
N ASN A 396 -10.54 7.87 -8.39
CA ASN A 396 -10.67 6.65 -7.60
C ASN A 396 -10.09 5.45 -8.36
N HIS A 397 -8.79 5.51 -8.63
CA HIS A 397 -8.07 4.45 -9.32
C HIS A 397 -6.64 4.38 -8.80
N LYS A 398 -6.44 3.64 -7.71
CA LYS A 398 -5.10 3.42 -7.14
C LYS A 398 -4.65 2.00 -7.41
N ILE A 399 -3.64 1.86 -8.25
CA ILE A 399 -3.06 0.58 -8.66
C ILE A 399 -2.29 -0.03 -7.49
N VAL A 400 -2.46 -1.33 -7.31
CA VAL A 400 -1.78 -2.13 -6.28
C VAL A 400 -0.87 -3.16 -6.92
N LEU A 401 -1.34 -3.82 -7.97
CA LEU A 401 -0.59 -4.81 -8.75
C LEU A 401 -0.76 -4.52 -10.24
N ARG A 402 0.33 -4.54 -10.99
CA ARG A 402 0.32 -4.35 -12.44
C ARG A 402 1.37 -5.17 -13.16
N TYR A 403 1.22 -5.31 -14.47
CA TYR A 403 1.99 -6.25 -15.28
C TYR A 403 3.48 -5.90 -15.38
N ALA A 404 3.90 -4.62 -15.42
CA ALA A 404 5.36 -4.35 -15.46
C ALA A 404 6.10 -4.85 -14.20
N ASP A 405 5.42 -4.91 -13.04
CA ASP A 405 6.01 -5.55 -11.86
C ASP A 405 6.20 -7.05 -12.10
N ALA A 406 5.17 -7.74 -12.60
CA ALA A 406 5.24 -9.15 -12.98
C ALA A 406 6.37 -9.41 -14.01
N HIS A 407 6.49 -8.54 -15.01
CA HIS A 407 7.53 -8.58 -16.04
C HIS A 407 8.94 -8.46 -15.45
N LEU A 408 9.15 -7.49 -14.56
CA LEU A 408 10.43 -7.30 -13.87
C LEU A 408 10.73 -8.43 -12.87
N MET A 409 9.69 -8.98 -12.20
CA MET A 409 9.84 -10.18 -11.36
C MET A 409 10.28 -11.39 -12.19
N LYS A 410 9.76 -11.55 -13.41
CA LYS A 410 10.21 -12.61 -14.35
C LYS A 410 11.66 -12.42 -14.77
N ALA A 411 12.07 -11.18 -15.07
CA ALA A 411 13.47 -10.86 -15.39
C ALA A 411 14.40 -11.21 -14.22
N GLU A 412 14.03 -10.83 -12.99
CA GLU A 412 14.79 -11.17 -11.79
C GLU A 412 14.85 -12.69 -11.57
N ALA A 413 13.72 -13.39 -11.67
CA ALA A 413 13.65 -14.84 -11.49
C ALA A 413 14.51 -15.58 -12.52
N LEU A 414 14.51 -15.13 -13.77
CA LEU A 414 15.36 -15.67 -14.83
C LEU A 414 16.84 -15.51 -14.49
N MET A 415 17.26 -14.32 -14.06
CA MET A 415 18.64 -14.05 -13.66
C MET A 415 19.06 -14.90 -12.46
N ARG A 416 18.21 -15.00 -11.43
CA ARG A 416 18.48 -15.82 -10.23
C ARG A 416 18.56 -17.32 -10.53
N SER A 417 17.92 -17.78 -11.61
CA SER A 417 18.06 -19.14 -12.14
C SER A 417 19.28 -19.34 -13.05
N GLY A 418 20.14 -18.32 -13.22
CA GLY A 418 21.34 -18.36 -14.05
C GLY A 418 21.10 -18.07 -15.53
N GLY A 419 19.92 -17.56 -15.90
CA GLY A 419 19.59 -17.12 -17.26
C GLY A 419 19.97 -15.66 -17.53
N ASP A 420 19.85 -15.24 -18.79
CA ASP A 420 20.08 -13.85 -19.22
C ASP A 420 18.77 -13.05 -19.26
N ALA A 421 18.66 -12.06 -18.38
CA ALA A 421 17.49 -11.17 -18.25
C ALA A 421 17.54 -9.94 -19.18
N THR A 422 18.62 -9.75 -19.95
CA THR A 422 18.87 -8.53 -20.75
C THR A 422 17.76 -8.21 -21.72
N ALA A 423 17.16 -9.22 -22.38
CA ALA A 423 16.07 -9.00 -23.31
C ALA A 423 14.81 -8.44 -22.63
N LEU A 424 14.40 -9.01 -21.48
CA LEU A 424 13.21 -8.57 -20.73
C LEU A 424 13.38 -7.15 -20.18
N ILE A 425 14.58 -6.83 -19.67
CA ILE A 425 14.88 -5.48 -19.18
C ILE A 425 14.86 -4.47 -20.34
N ASN A 426 15.47 -4.81 -21.49
CA ASN A 426 15.49 -3.91 -22.65
C ASN A 426 14.12 -3.73 -23.31
N GLU A 427 13.23 -4.72 -23.21
CA GLU A 427 11.84 -4.59 -23.65
C GLU A 427 11.15 -3.44 -22.92
N LEU A 428 11.22 -3.41 -21.59
CA LEU A 428 10.65 -2.33 -20.79
C LEU A 428 11.39 -1.00 -21.00
N ARG A 429 12.73 -1.01 -20.99
CA ARG A 429 13.52 0.23 -21.16
C ARG A 429 13.20 0.92 -22.49
N THR A 430 13.16 0.16 -23.58
CA THR A 430 12.83 0.72 -24.90
C THR A 430 11.39 1.26 -24.93
N LEU A 431 10.45 0.55 -24.30
CA LEU A 431 9.06 0.99 -24.18
C LEU A 431 8.92 2.34 -23.46
N ARG A 432 9.78 2.59 -22.46
CA ARG A 432 9.84 3.82 -21.65
C ARG A 432 10.76 4.90 -22.23
N GLY A 433 11.27 4.71 -23.45
CA GLY A 433 12.17 5.65 -24.10
C GLY A 433 13.57 5.74 -23.46
N ALA A 434 13.95 4.75 -22.65
CA ALA A 434 15.28 4.62 -22.06
C ALA A 434 16.22 3.81 -22.97
N THR A 435 17.52 4.02 -22.78
CA THR A 435 18.57 3.42 -23.62
C THR A 435 18.72 1.92 -23.31
N PRO A 436 18.68 1.02 -24.31
CA PRO A 436 18.96 -0.40 -24.08
C PRO A 436 20.39 -0.63 -23.56
N ILE A 437 20.55 -1.60 -22.65
CA ILE A 437 21.85 -1.97 -22.06
C ILE A 437 22.37 -3.29 -22.65
N GLY A 438 23.69 -3.46 -22.68
CA GLY A 438 24.34 -4.63 -23.29
C GLY A 438 24.29 -5.90 -22.43
N SER A 439 24.20 -5.75 -21.11
CA SER A 439 24.08 -6.84 -20.15
C SER A 439 23.45 -6.32 -18.86
N VAL A 440 22.66 -7.16 -18.19
CA VAL A 440 22.01 -6.82 -16.92
C VAL A 440 22.80 -7.36 -15.73
N THR A 441 22.97 -6.53 -14.71
CA THR A 441 23.44 -6.89 -13.36
C THR A 441 22.29 -6.89 -12.36
N GLU A 442 22.54 -7.39 -11.13
CA GLU A 442 21.56 -7.27 -10.04
C GLU A 442 21.18 -5.81 -9.75
N GLN A 443 22.16 -4.89 -9.80
CA GLN A 443 21.90 -3.47 -9.60
C GLN A 443 21.02 -2.90 -10.71
N ASP A 444 21.24 -3.29 -11.97
CA ASP A 444 20.42 -2.83 -13.09
C ASP A 444 18.94 -3.25 -12.93
N ILE A 445 18.68 -4.46 -12.42
CA ILE A 445 17.30 -4.89 -12.13
C ILE A 445 16.70 -4.08 -10.98
N LEU A 446 17.43 -3.89 -9.89
CA LEU A 446 16.95 -3.11 -8.75
C LEU A 446 16.64 -1.66 -9.15
N ASP A 447 17.51 -1.04 -9.96
CA ASP A 447 17.32 0.33 -10.43
C ASP A 447 16.14 0.41 -11.41
N GLU A 448 15.98 -0.59 -12.29
CA GLU A 448 14.85 -0.65 -13.22
C GLU A 448 13.51 -0.82 -12.48
N ARG A 449 13.49 -1.62 -11.41
CA ARG A 449 12.33 -1.72 -10.52
C ARG A 449 12.04 -0.41 -9.81
N GLY A 450 13.06 0.32 -9.35
CA GLY A 450 12.88 1.67 -8.78
C GLY A 450 12.30 2.65 -9.79
N ARG A 451 12.86 2.72 -11.00
CA ARG A 451 12.37 3.60 -12.07
C ARG A 451 10.93 3.30 -12.47
N GLU A 452 10.57 2.01 -12.54
CA GLU A 452 9.23 1.59 -12.97
C GLU A 452 8.20 1.77 -11.84
N LEU A 453 8.50 1.32 -10.62
CA LEU A 453 7.51 1.11 -9.55
C LEU A 453 7.51 2.19 -8.45
N TYR A 454 8.21 3.32 -8.64
CA TYR A 454 8.30 4.33 -7.58
C TYR A 454 6.93 4.80 -7.08
N GLY A 455 6.76 4.88 -5.75
CA GLY A 455 5.51 5.28 -5.14
C GLY A 455 4.37 4.25 -5.20
N GLU A 456 4.65 2.99 -5.55
CA GLU A 456 3.68 1.88 -5.62
C GLU A 456 3.79 0.86 -4.47
N GLN A 457 4.49 1.19 -3.37
CA GLN A 457 4.64 0.48 -2.10
C GLN A 457 5.55 -0.76 -2.11
N TRP A 458 6.24 -1.03 -3.22
CA TRP A 458 7.04 -2.24 -3.38
C TRP A 458 8.56 -2.04 -3.18
N ARG A 459 9.05 -0.80 -3.06
CA ARG A 459 10.50 -0.53 -3.02
C ARG A 459 11.22 -1.21 -1.86
N ARG A 460 10.63 -1.19 -0.65
CA ARG A 460 11.25 -1.76 0.55
C ARG A 460 11.61 -3.24 0.38
N ASN A 461 10.67 -4.07 -0.05
CA ASN A 461 10.95 -5.51 -0.20
C ASN A 461 11.98 -5.78 -1.31
N ASP A 462 12.06 -4.91 -2.31
CA ASP A 462 13.06 -5.02 -3.38
C ASP A 462 14.43 -4.70 -2.81
N LEU A 463 14.57 -3.59 -2.08
CA LEU A 463 15.81 -3.27 -1.38
C LEU A 463 16.25 -4.39 -0.43
N ILE A 464 15.33 -5.03 0.31
CA ILE A 464 15.68 -6.15 1.20
C ILE A 464 16.14 -7.38 0.40
N ARG A 465 15.41 -7.74 -0.67
CA ARG A 465 15.72 -8.91 -1.52
C ARG A 465 17.05 -8.77 -2.27
N PHE A 466 17.48 -7.54 -2.53
CA PHE A 466 18.77 -7.21 -3.15
C PHE A 466 19.85 -6.81 -2.11
N GLY A 467 19.56 -6.90 -0.81
CA GLY A 467 20.53 -6.57 0.24
C GLY A 467 20.94 -5.10 0.31
N GLN A 468 20.12 -4.19 -0.23
CA GLN A 468 20.36 -2.74 -0.30
C GLN A 468 19.58 -1.94 0.75
N PHE A 469 18.62 -2.53 1.47
CA PHE A 469 17.78 -1.78 2.41
C PHE A 469 18.57 -1.15 3.56
N THR A 470 19.69 -1.73 3.96
CA THR A 470 20.57 -1.20 5.01
C THR A 470 21.75 -0.41 4.45
N ALA A 471 21.91 -0.33 3.13
CA ALA A 471 22.95 0.49 2.49
C ALA A 471 22.80 1.98 2.86
N PRO A 472 23.89 2.76 2.87
CA PRO A 472 23.82 4.19 3.10
C PRO A 472 23.18 4.90 1.90
N TRP A 473 22.33 5.88 2.19
CA TRP A 473 21.85 6.88 1.25
C TRP A 473 21.75 8.24 1.95
N SER A 474 21.51 9.31 1.21
CA SER A 474 21.46 10.66 1.76
C SER A 474 20.50 10.78 2.95
N TYR A 475 20.96 11.45 4.02
CA TYR A 475 20.21 11.72 5.24
C TYR A 475 19.77 10.49 6.05
N LYS A 476 20.27 9.30 5.73
CA LYS A 476 20.08 8.11 6.55
C LYS A 476 21.07 8.09 7.71
N GLU A 477 20.58 8.00 8.94
CA GLU A 477 21.46 7.99 10.12
C GLU A 477 21.95 6.58 10.46
N VAL A 478 21.07 5.57 10.36
CA VAL A 478 21.41 4.17 10.64
C VAL A 478 21.60 3.42 9.33
N SER A 479 22.82 2.95 9.06
CA SER A 479 23.19 2.15 7.88
C SER A 479 24.01 0.94 8.31
N GLY A 480 23.95 -0.15 7.54
CA GLY A 480 24.65 -1.41 7.81
C GLY A 480 24.08 -2.24 8.98
N ASP A 481 22.90 -1.89 9.49
CA ASP A 481 22.23 -2.60 10.58
C ASP A 481 21.08 -3.47 10.06
N ASP A 482 21.36 -4.76 9.89
CA ASP A 482 20.38 -5.75 9.40
C ASP A 482 19.20 -5.97 10.34
N THR A 483 19.26 -5.49 11.59
CA THR A 483 18.09 -5.50 12.47
C THR A 483 16.97 -4.57 11.98
N LYS A 484 17.28 -3.63 11.08
CA LYS A 484 16.29 -2.73 10.45
C LYS A 484 15.50 -3.40 9.32
N ASN A 485 15.92 -4.56 8.83
CA ASN A 485 15.17 -5.33 7.83
C ASN A 485 13.78 -5.79 8.31
N LEU A 486 13.53 -5.75 9.63
CA LEU A 486 12.20 -5.87 10.21
C LEU A 486 11.90 -4.64 11.08
N PHE A 487 10.67 -4.15 10.99
CA PHE A 487 10.14 -3.18 11.95
C PHE A 487 9.95 -3.84 13.33
N PRO A 488 9.97 -3.07 14.41
CA PRO A 488 9.68 -3.60 15.73
C PRO A 488 8.24 -4.08 15.83
N ILE A 489 8.01 -5.12 16.64
CA ILE A 489 6.67 -5.42 17.10
C ILE A 489 6.21 -4.27 17.99
N PRO A 490 5.01 -3.69 17.77
CA PRO A 490 4.55 -2.54 18.55
C PRO A 490 4.57 -2.83 20.06
N ALA A 491 5.03 -1.86 20.86
CA ALA A 491 5.19 -2.05 22.30
C ALA A 491 3.88 -2.49 22.99
N THR A 492 2.73 -1.94 22.55
CA THR A 492 1.42 -2.33 23.06
C THR A 492 1.04 -3.76 22.71
N ALA A 493 1.47 -4.29 21.56
CA ALA A 493 1.19 -5.66 21.15
C ALA A 493 1.97 -6.67 21.99
N ILE A 494 3.25 -6.40 22.27
CA ILE A 494 4.09 -7.21 23.18
C ILE A 494 3.47 -7.28 24.59
N ILE A 495 2.97 -6.15 25.10
CA ILE A 495 2.31 -6.12 26.43
C ILE A 495 1.02 -6.95 26.40
N SER A 496 0.22 -6.87 25.33
CA SER A 496 -1.08 -7.56 25.27
C SER A 496 -1.01 -9.04 24.94
N ASN A 497 0.04 -9.52 24.26
CA ASN A 497 0.17 -10.92 23.88
C ASN A 497 1.56 -11.45 24.27
N PRO A 498 1.68 -12.25 25.35
CA PRO A 498 2.96 -12.79 25.83
C PRO A 498 3.59 -13.80 24.87
N ASN A 499 2.88 -14.25 23.83
CA ASN A 499 3.43 -15.15 22.80
C ASN A 499 4.27 -14.40 21.77
N LEU A 500 4.18 -13.07 21.69
CA LEU A 500 5.00 -12.26 20.79
C LEU A 500 6.39 -12.03 21.39
N VAL A 501 7.42 -12.07 20.55
CA VAL A 501 8.79 -11.73 20.92
C VAL A 501 9.20 -10.46 20.19
N GLN A 502 9.96 -9.57 20.82
CA GLN A 502 10.46 -8.39 20.11
C GLN A 502 11.47 -8.81 19.03
N ASN A 503 11.42 -8.15 17.87
CA ASN A 503 12.42 -8.34 16.82
C ASN A 503 13.80 -7.87 17.31
N PRO A 504 14.90 -8.50 16.88
CA PRO A 504 16.24 -8.07 17.27
C PRO A 504 16.46 -6.57 17.05
N GLY A 505 17.19 -5.92 17.96
CA GLY A 505 17.56 -4.50 17.85
C GLY A 505 16.59 -3.49 18.47
N TYR A 506 15.49 -3.92 19.12
CA TYR A 506 14.46 -3.05 19.70
C TYR A 506 14.09 -3.34 21.15
#